data_AF-A0A9P9K1L9-F1
#
_entry.id   AF-A0A9P9K1L9-F1
#
_cell.length_a   1.000
_cell.length_b   1.000
_cell.length_c   1.000
_cell.angle_alpha   90.00
_cell.angle_beta   90.00
_cell.angle_gamma   90.00
#
_symmetry.space_group_name_H-M   'P 1'
#
loop_
_entity.id
_entity.type
_entity.pdbx_description
1 polymer ?
#
loop_
_entity_poly.entity_id
_entity_poly.type
_entity_poly.pdbx_seq_one_letter_code
_entity_poly.pdbx_strand_id
1 'polypeptide(L)'
;MFDPSAPPTSSCPFCTISSVFEPFDPLNPPPSTSSLINPELVSPASFIVLSTPVLVAFLDILPLSHGHLLLCTRPHRPKLSDVTASESAHLGRYLRILSKAMARATGIEDWNVVQNNGAAAAQVVPHMHFHIIPRPEIRASGRFSESFTMFGRGRREELDDDEAVVLAEEFRQSVAAVMREEEEEEKQKESKAKL
;
A
#
# COMPACT_ATOMS: atom_id res chain seq x y z
N MET A 1 3.77 13.68 -22.41
CA MET A 1 4.59 14.87 -22.07
C MET A 1 3.81 15.61 -20.98
N PHE A 2 4.37 15.71 -19.78
CA PHE A 2 3.70 16.31 -18.61
C PHE A 2 3.88 17.83 -18.63
N ASP A 3 2.79 18.60 -18.49
CA ASP A 3 2.81 20.06 -18.42
C ASP A 3 2.63 20.51 -16.95
N PRO A 4 3.69 21.04 -16.30
CA PRO A 4 3.64 21.48 -14.91
C PRO A 4 2.91 22.81 -14.70
N SER A 5 2.42 23.47 -15.76
CA SER A 5 1.74 24.77 -15.70
C SER A 5 0.21 24.69 -15.75
N ALA A 6 -0.36 23.50 -15.99
CA ALA A 6 -1.80 23.30 -15.99
C ALA A 6 -2.38 23.51 -14.58
N PRO A 7 -3.44 24.32 -14.40
CA PRO A 7 -4.12 24.43 -13.11
C PRO A 7 -4.69 23.06 -12.69
N PRO A 8 -4.69 22.69 -11.39
CA PRO A 8 -5.22 21.41 -10.95
C PRO A 8 -6.74 21.41 -11.10
N THR A 9 -7.24 21.04 -12.27
CA THR A 9 -8.67 20.85 -12.49
C THR A 9 -8.98 19.37 -12.72
N SER A 10 -9.71 18.83 -11.74
CA SER A 10 -10.48 17.57 -11.69
C SER A 10 -9.84 16.37 -10.94
N SER A 11 -10.62 15.88 -9.97
CA SER A 11 -10.44 14.82 -8.96
C SER A 11 -9.08 14.12 -8.81
N CYS A 12 -8.45 14.29 -7.64
CA CYS A 12 -7.35 13.42 -7.20
C CYS A 12 -7.80 11.93 -7.21
N PRO A 13 -7.10 11.01 -7.90
CA PRO A 13 -7.50 9.61 -7.99
C PRO A 13 -7.54 8.91 -6.63
N PHE A 14 -6.62 9.26 -5.73
CA PHE A 14 -6.58 8.68 -4.38
C PHE A 14 -7.72 9.22 -3.51
N CYS A 15 -8.19 10.45 -3.75
CA CYS A 15 -9.42 10.93 -3.13
C CYS A 15 -10.62 10.11 -3.61
N THR A 16 -10.73 9.85 -4.92
CA THR A 16 -11.81 9.02 -5.49
C THR A 16 -11.84 7.62 -4.87
N ILE A 17 -10.69 6.92 -4.83
CA ILE A 17 -10.55 5.62 -4.15
C ILE A 17 -10.98 5.75 -2.69
N SER A 18 -10.44 6.73 -1.96
CA SER A 18 -10.77 6.93 -0.54
C SER A 18 -12.23 7.31 -0.28
N SER A 19 -12.96 7.88 -1.24
CA SER A 19 -14.38 8.21 -1.08
C SER A 19 -15.31 7.06 -1.42
N VAL A 20 -14.88 6.16 -2.31
CA VAL A 20 -15.69 5.03 -2.79
C VAL A 20 -15.59 3.84 -1.84
N PHE A 21 -14.39 3.51 -1.37
CA PHE A 21 -14.17 2.34 -0.52
C PHE A 21 -14.32 2.70 0.96
N GLU A 22 -15.43 2.29 1.55
CA GLU A 22 -15.71 2.50 2.97
C GLU A 22 -14.72 1.77 3.88
N PRO A 23 -14.47 2.25 5.10
CA PRO A 23 -13.69 1.53 6.10
C PRO A 23 -14.31 0.17 6.45
N PHE A 24 -13.45 -0.83 6.71
CA PHE A 24 -13.84 -2.12 7.25
C PHE A 24 -12.91 -2.52 8.39
N ASP A 25 -13.32 -3.48 9.21
CA ASP A 25 -12.49 -4.03 10.28
C ASP A 25 -11.34 -4.86 9.69
N PRO A 26 -10.06 -4.46 9.86
CA PRO A 26 -8.92 -5.20 9.34
C PRO A 26 -8.74 -6.59 9.97
N LEU A 27 -9.32 -6.86 11.15
CA LEU A 27 -9.30 -8.19 11.77
C LEU A 27 -10.31 -9.15 11.13
N ASN A 28 -11.32 -8.62 10.45
CA ASN A 28 -12.38 -9.38 9.78
C ASN A 28 -12.61 -8.81 8.37
N PRO A 29 -11.59 -8.88 7.49
CA PRO A 29 -11.66 -8.22 6.19
C PRO A 29 -12.70 -8.88 5.28
N PRO A 30 -13.33 -8.13 4.36
CA PRO A 30 -14.27 -8.68 3.40
C PRO A 30 -13.56 -9.67 2.43
N PRO A 31 -14.24 -10.76 2.03
CA PRO A 31 -13.74 -11.66 0.99
C PRO A 31 -13.73 -10.95 -0.37
N SER A 32 -12.95 -11.45 -1.33
CA SER A 32 -12.85 -10.89 -2.70
C SER A 32 -14.20 -10.77 -3.42
N THR A 33 -15.17 -11.62 -3.08
CA THR A 33 -16.53 -11.61 -3.65
C THR A 33 -17.43 -10.51 -3.08
N SER A 34 -16.97 -9.76 -2.08
CA SER A 34 -17.76 -8.70 -1.45
C SER A 34 -17.90 -7.48 -2.35
N SER A 35 -19.13 -6.98 -2.50
CA SER A 35 -19.40 -5.72 -3.22
C SER A 35 -18.74 -4.49 -2.58
N LEU A 36 -18.36 -4.55 -1.30
CA LEU A 36 -17.69 -3.45 -0.59
C LEU A 36 -16.30 -3.14 -1.12
N ILE A 37 -15.65 -4.11 -1.76
CA ILE A 37 -14.29 -4.00 -2.29
C ILE A 37 -14.23 -4.38 -3.78
N ASN A 38 -15.36 -4.25 -4.49
CA ASN A 38 -15.39 -4.49 -5.93
C ASN A 38 -14.42 -3.50 -6.63
N PRO A 39 -13.35 -3.99 -7.29
CA PRO A 39 -12.34 -3.13 -7.91
C PRO A 39 -12.89 -2.19 -8.98
N GLU A 40 -13.96 -2.59 -9.67
CA GLU A 40 -14.60 -1.85 -10.77
C GLU A 40 -15.42 -0.64 -10.33
N LEU A 41 -15.56 -0.40 -9.01
CA LEU A 41 -16.24 0.80 -8.49
C LEU A 41 -15.49 2.10 -8.83
N VAL A 42 -14.23 2.00 -9.24
CA VAL A 42 -13.40 3.10 -9.70
C VAL A 42 -12.73 2.73 -11.03
N SER A 43 -12.32 3.75 -11.80
CA SER A 43 -11.55 3.58 -13.03
C SER A 43 -10.28 4.43 -12.96
N PRO A 44 -9.07 3.83 -13.13
CA PRO A 44 -8.81 2.38 -13.28
C PRO A 44 -9.21 1.59 -12.01
N ALA A 45 -9.34 0.27 -12.16
CA ALA A 45 -9.71 -0.61 -11.05
C ALA A 45 -8.71 -0.48 -9.88
N SER A 46 -9.21 -0.62 -8.64
CA SER A 46 -8.39 -0.49 -7.44
C SER A 46 -8.62 -1.67 -6.50
N PHE A 47 -7.54 -2.39 -6.20
CA PHE A 47 -7.57 -3.61 -5.39
C PHE A 47 -7.23 -3.29 -3.93
N ILE A 48 -8.26 -3.11 -3.12
CA ILE A 48 -8.13 -2.65 -1.73
C ILE A 48 -7.58 -3.76 -0.81
N VAL A 49 -6.53 -3.44 -0.06
CA VAL A 49 -5.93 -4.34 0.94
C VAL A 49 -6.20 -3.90 2.38
N LEU A 50 -6.46 -2.61 2.59
CA LEU A 50 -6.77 -2.03 3.90
C LEU A 50 -7.65 -0.80 3.70
N SER A 51 -8.73 -0.67 4.48
CA SER A 51 -9.54 0.54 4.52
C SER A 51 -9.93 0.84 5.96
N THR A 52 -9.35 1.91 6.52
CA THR A 52 -9.63 2.38 7.89
C THR A 52 -10.28 3.76 7.84
N PRO A 53 -10.75 4.34 8.94
CA PRO A 53 -11.27 5.71 8.93
C PRO A 53 -10.25 6.79 8.51
N VAL A 54 -8.94 6.51 8.61
CA VAL A 54 -7.87 7.50 8.36
C VAL A 54 -7.01 7.17 7.16
N LEU A 55 -6.83 5.89 6.84
CA LEU A 55 -5.93 5.38 5.80
C LEU A 55 -6.62 4.40 4.87
N VAL A 56 -6.13 4.32 3.64
CA VAL A 56 -6.49 3.29 2.66
C VAL A 56 -5.22 2.74 2.03
N ALA A 57 -5.14 1.44 1.80
CA ALA A 57 -4.04 0.82 1.05
C ALA A 57 -4.57 -0.10 -0.05
N PHE A 58 -3.85 -0.12 -1.16
CA PHE A 58 -4.22 -0.84 -2.38
C PHE A 58 -2.99 -1.19 -3.22
N LEU A 59 -3.13 -2.13 -4.15
CA LEU A 59 -2.05 -2.49 -5.09
C LEU A 59 -1.78 -1.33 -6.06
N ASP A 60 -0.50 -1.08 -6.36
CA ASP A 60 -0.11 -0.15 -7.43
C ASP A 60 -0.42 -0.81 -8.78
N ILE A 61 -1.17 -0.11 -9.65
CA ILE A 61 -1.56 -0.58 -10.99
C ILE A 61 -0.37 -0.67 -11.98
N LEU A 62 0.72 0.04 -11.70
CA LEU A 62 1.97 -0.01 -12.45
C LEU A 62 3.10 -0.46 -11.50
N PRO A 63 3.06 -1.72 -11.03
CA PRO A 63 3.94 -2.21 -9.99
C PRO A 63 5.41 -2.15 -10.42
N LEU A 64 6.28 -1.80 -9.47
CA LEU A 64 7.74 -1.93 -9.63
C LEU A 64 8.21 -3.37 -9.34
N SER A 65 7.41 -4.12 -8.59
CA SER A 65 7.57 -5.55 -8.33
C SER A 65 6.21 -6.13 -7.95
N HIS A 66 6.01 -7.43 -8.19
CA HIS A 66 4.82 -8.15 -7.74
C HIS A 66 4.61 -7.93 -6.23
N GLY A 67 3.41 -7.50 -5.83
CA GLY A 67 3.09 -7.12 -4.44
C GLY A 67 3.38 -5.67 -4.06
N HIS A 68 3.64 -4.78 -5.02
CA HIS A 68 3.81 -3.34 -4.76
C HIS A 68 2.51 -2.71 -4.21
N LEU A 69 2.57 -2.21 -2.98
CA LEU A 69 1.46 -1.53 -2.31
C LEU A 69 1.64 -0.02 -2.25
N LEU A 70 0.52 0.69 -2.27
CA LEU A 70 0.40 2.08 -1.84
C LEU A 70 -0.37 2.16 -0.52
N LEU A 71 0.17 2.89 0.46
CA LEU A 71 -0.53 3.26 1.70
C LEU A 71 -0.77 4.77 1.71
N CYS A 72 -2.03 5.19 1.64
CA CYS A 72 -2.45 6.57 1.48
C CYS A 72 -3.24 7.08 2.69
N THR A 73 -3.15 8.38 2.98
CA THR A 73 -4.12 9.04 3.86
C THR A 73 -5.48 9.13 3.17
N ARG A 74 -6.61 9.12 3.91
CA ARG A 74 -7.93 9.44 3.34
C ARG A 74 -8.12 10.95 3.17
N PRO A 75 -7.81 11.78 4.19
CA PRO A 75 -7.74 13.22 3.97
C PRO A 75 -6.71 13.54 2.88
N HIS A 76 -7.06 14.47 2.00
CA HIS A 76 -6.15 14.92 0.95
C HIS A 76 -5.00 15.72 1.56
N ARG A 77 -3.82 15.11 1.60
CA ARG A 77 -2.56 15.72 2.06
C ARG A 77 -1.59 15.73 0.90
N PRO A 78 -1.22 16.87 0.30
CA PRO A 78 -0.32 16.84 -0.86
C PRO A 78 1.07 16.24 -0.58
N LYS A 79 1.62 16.49 0.61
CA LYS A 79 2.95 16.04 1.04
C LYS A 79 2.92 15.46 2.45
N LEU A 80 4.02 14.82 2.85
CA LEU A 80 4.20 14.32 4.21
C LEU A 80 4.13 15.44 5.26
N SER A 81 4.60 16.65 4.93
CA SER A 81 4.55 17.83 5.81
C SER A 81 3.13 18.30 6.15
N ASP A 82 2.13 17.89 5.36
CA ASP A 82 0.74 18.32 5.52
C ASP A 82 -0.05 17.37 6.42
N VAL A 83 0.55 16.23 6.79
CA VAL A 83 -0.02 15.18 7.64
C VAL A 83 0.00 15.62 9.11
N THR A 84 -1.08 15.38 9.83
CA THR A 84 -1.18 15.65 11.26
C THR A 84 -0.41 14.61 12.09
N ALA A 85 -0.08 14.95 13.34
CA ALA A 85 0.58 14.00 14.25
C ALA A 85 -0.22 12.69 14.42
N SER A 86 -1.55 12.78 14.52
CA SER A 86 -2.42 11.60 14.63
C SER A 86 -2.39 10.72 13.36
N GLU A 87 -2.51 11.33 12.18
CA GLU A 87 -2.40 10.62 10.91
C GLU A 87 -1.01 9.97 10.75
N SER A 88 0.07 10.65 11.17
CA SER A 88 1.43 10.11 11.12
C SER A 88 1.63 8.89 12.02
N ALA A 89 0.99 8.87 13.19
CA ALA A 89 1.02 7.72 14.09
C ALA A 89 0.31 6.51 13.46
N HIS A 90 -0.84 6.73 12.83
CA HIS A 90 -1.53 5.69 12.06
C HIS A 90 -0.70 5.19 10.88
N LEU A 91 -0.08 6.10 10.10
CA LEU A 91 0.79 5.73 8.99
C LEU A 91 1.94 4.85 9.47
N GLY A 92 2.65 5.23 10.54
CA GLY A 92 3.74 4.43 11.09
C GLY A 92 3.29 3.05 11.55
N ARG A 93 2.16 2.96 12.24
CA ARG A 93 1.58 1.67 12.68
C ARG A 93 1.28 0.76 11.49
N TYR A 94 0.53 1.25 10.50
CA TYR A 94 0.07 0.44 9.38
C TYR A 94 1.16 0.17 8.35
N LEU A 95 2.15 1.05 8.20
CA LEU A 95 3.32 0.80 7.37
C LEU A 95 4.07 -0.47 7.83
N ARG A 96 4.24 -0.62 9.14
CA ARG A 96 4.86 -1.82 9.74
C ARG A 96 4.00 -3.07 9.54
N ILE A 97 2.69 -2.99 9.78
CA ILE A 97 1.75 -4.11 9.60
C ILE A 97 1.72 -4.56 8.13
N LEU A 98 1.56 -3.62 7.20
CA LEU A 98 1.53 -3.91 5.76
C LEU A 98 2.86 -4.45 5.26
N SER A 99 4.00 -3.98 5.80
CA SER A 99 5.31 -4.54 5.46
C SER A 99 5.42 -6.03 5.84
N LYS A 100 4.99 -6.40 7.06
CA LYS A 100 4.94 -7.82 7.48
C LYS A 100 3.95 -8.63 6.66
N ALA A 101 2.77 -8.08 6.39
CA ALA A 101 1.74 -8.76 5.59
C ALA A 101 2.20 -8.98 4.15
N MET A 102 2.91 -8.00 3.56
CA MET A 102 3.52 -8.11 2.25
C MET A 102 4.52 -9.23 2.17
N ALA A 103 5.46 -9.30 3.12
CA ALA A 103 6.47 -10.35 3.12
C ALA A 103 5.84 -11.75 3.18
N ARG A 104 4.77 -11.90 3.97
CA ARG A 104 4.01 -13.15 4.06
C ARG A 104 3.26 -13.51 2.78
N ALA A 105 2.54 -12.55 2.19
CA ALA A 105 1.74 -12.79 0.99
C ALA A 105 2.62 -13.09 -0.23
N THR A 106 3.77 -12.41 -0.36
CA THR A 106 4.65 -12.54 -1.53
C THR A 106 5.78 -13.57 -1.34
N GLY A 107 6.07 -13.96 -0.10
CA GLY A 107 7.25 -14.75 0.25
C GLY A 107 8.59 -14.00 0.10
N ILE A 108 8.55 -12.66 -0.01
CA ILE A 108 9.73 -11.82 -0.22
C ILE A 108 10.08 -11.06 1.06
N GLU A 109 11.24 -11.38 1.63
CA GLU A 109 11.70 -10.83 2.91
C GLU A 109 12.47 -9.49 2.81
N ASP A 110 12.78 -9.05 1.60
CA ASP A 110 13.47 -7.79 1.35
C ASP A 110 12.55 -6.80 0.63
N TRP A 111 12.45 -5.55 1.11
CA TRP A 111 11.62 -4.54 0.46
C TRP A 111 12.12 -3.11 0.66
N ASN A 112 11.65 -2.21 -0.21
CA ASN A 112 11.83 -0.77 -0.05
C ASN A 112 10.55 -0.12 0.46
N VAL A 113 10.69 0.91 1.30
CA VAL A 113 9.62 1.87 1.59
C VAL A 113 10.03 3.21 1.02
N VAL A 114 9.19 3.80 0.16
CA VAL A 114 9.50 5.05 -0.55
C VAL A 114 8.37 6.06 -0.40
N GLN A 115 8.71 7.32 -0.20
CA GLN A 115 7.76 8.42 -0.16
C GLN A 115 8.38 9.67 -0.77
N ASN A 116 7.65 10.28 -1.70
CA ASN A 116 8.14 11.39 -2.51
C ASN A 116 7.38 12.68 -2.17
N ASN A 117 8.10 13.79 -1.98
CA ASN A 117 7.51 15.10 -1.66
C ASN A 117 7.78 16.13 -2.77
N GLY A 118 6.78 16.36 -3.63
CA GLY A 118 6.82 17.28 -4.76
C GLY A 118 7.38 16.66 -6.06
N ALA A 119 7.08 17.30 -7.18
CA ALA A 119 7.41 16.80 -8.52
C ALA A 119 8.91 16.55 -8.73
N ALA A 120 9.78 17.42 -8.18
CA ALA A 120 11.24 17.27 -8.26
C ALA A 120 11.76 16.00 -7.55
N ALA A 121 11.01 15.47 -6.58
CA ALA A 121 11.29 14.21 -5.90
C ALA A 121 10.56 13.02 -6.54
N ALA A 122 10.06 13.16 -7.78
CA ALA A 122 9.29 12.16 -8.51
C ALA A 122 7.92 11.80 -7.89
N GLN A 123 7.27 12.75 -7.18
CA GLN A 123 5.87 12.60 -6.80
C GLN A 123 4.96 12.94 -7.98
N VAL A 124 4.21 11.96 -8.49
CA VAL A 124 3.29 12.14 -9.63
C VAL A 124 1.88 12.49 -9.15
N VAL A 125 1.35 11.76 -8.17
CA VAL A 125 0.06 12.06 -7.54
C VAL A 125 0.32 12.89 -6.28
N PRO A 126 -0.11 14.17 -6.24
CA PRO A 126 0.09 15.06 -5.08
C PRO A 126 -0.92 14.74 -3.97
N HIS A 127 -0.83 13.52 -3.44
CA HIS A 127 -1.61 13.01 -2.33
C HIS A 127 -0.68 12.08 -1.54
N MET A 128 -0.65 12.17 -0.22
CA MET A 128 0.33 11.48 0.61
C MET A 128 0.16 9.97 0.51
N HIS A 129 1.21 9.30 0.03
CA HIS A 129 1.28 7.85 -0.08
C HIS A 129 2.69 7.33 0.18
N PHE A 130 2.77 6.19 0.83
CA PHE A 130 3.99 5.36 0.87
C PHE A 130 3.88 4.25 -0.17
N HIS A 131 4.99 4.01 -0.87
CA HIS A 131 5.21 2.78 -1.59
C HIS A 131 5.81 1.73 -0.66
N ILE A 132 5.34 0.49 -0.74
CA ILE A 132 5.96 -0.69 -0.13
C ILE A 132 6.27 -1.65 -1.27
N ILE A 133 7.55 -1.82 -1.59
CA ILE A 133 8.00 -2.46 -2.84
C ILE A 133 8.81 -3.71 -2.52
N PRO A 134 8.27 -4.92 -2.75
CA PRO A 134 9.00 -6.16 -2.55
C PRO A 134 10.21 -6.24 -3.49
N ARG A 135 11.31 -6.85 -3.04
CA ARG A 135 12.56 -7.02 -3.80
C ARG A 135 12.98 -8.49 -3.80
N PRO A 136 12.55 -9.30 -4.79
CA PRO A 136 12.96 -10.70 -4.87
C PRO A 136 14.48 -10.82 -5.08
N GLU A 137 15.06 -11.94 -4.63
CA GLU A 137 16.50 -12.16 -4.71
C GLU A 137 16.99 -12.12 -6.16
N ILE A 138 17.90 -11.19 -6.47
CA ILE A 138 18.44 -10.96 -7.81
C ILE A 138 19.19 -12.21 -8.33
N ARG A 139 19.74 -13.04 -7.43
CA ARG A 139 20.64 -14.16 -7.75
C ARG A 139 19.98 -15.36 -8.43
N ALA A 140 18.66 -15.55 -8.30
CA ALA A 140 17.96 -16.66 -8.96
C ALA A 140 17.83 -16.47 -10.48
N SER A 141 17.99 -15.25 -10.99
CA SER A 141 17.74 -14.93 -12.40
C SER A 141 18.97 -15.01 -13.33
N GLY A 142 20.17 -15.23 -12.79
CA GLY A 142 21.42 -15.25 -13.58
C GLY A 142 21.77 -13.93 -14.28
N ARG A 143 20.99 -12.86 -14.08
CA ARG A 143 21.19 -11.55 -14.72
C ARG A 143 22.07 -10.66 -13.84
N PHE A 144 23.37 -10.69 -14.09
CA PHE A 144 24.36 -9.84 -13.41
C PHE A 144 24.41 -8.39 -13.93
N SER A 145 23.62 -8.02 -14.94
CA SER A 145 23.83 -6.75 -15.69
C SER A 145 22.59 -5.89 -15.94
N GLU A 146 21.63 -5.86 -15.02
CA GLU A 146 20.76 -4.69 -14.96
C GLU A 146 21.22 -3.85 -13.79
N SER A 147 22.00 -2.82 -14.13
CA SER A 147 22.36 -1.70 -13.28
C SER A 147 21.35 -1.54 -12.17
N PHE A 148 21.80 -1.73 -10.93
CA PHE A 148 21.08 -1.48 -9.69
C PHE A 148 20.23 -0.21 -9.84
N THR A 149 18.99 -0.35 -10.32
CA THR A 149 18.12 0.78 -10.54
C THR A 149 17.59 1.09 -9.16
N MET A 150 18.33 1.93 -8.43
CA MET A 150 17.97 2.33 -7.07
C MET A 150 16.53 2.84 -6.97
N PHE A 151 15.89 3.20 -8.10
CA PHE A 151 14.50 3.61 -8.21
C PHE A 151 13.81 3.14 -9.50
N GLY A 152 14.15 1.95 -10.01
CA GLY A 152 13.35 1.29 -11.05
C GLY A 152 13.15 2.09 -12.35
N ARG A 153 14.22 2.42 -13.08
CA ARG A 153 14.13 2.60 -14.54
C ARG A 153 14.07 1.22 -15.23
N GLY A 154 13.18 0.35 -14.73
CA GLY A 154 12.82 -0.93 -15.32
C GLY A 154 11.48 -0.78 -16.04
N ARG A 155 11.21 -1.67 -17.00
CA ARG A 155 9.92 -1.73 -17.70
C ARG A 155 8.84 -2.12 -16.69
N ARG A 156 7.85 -1.25 -16.46
CA ARG A 156 6.67 -1.57 -15.64
C ARG A 156 5.68 -2.30 -16.53
N GLU A 157 5.13 -3.39 -16.03
CA GLU A 157 4.02 -4.10 -16.66
C GLU A 157 2.75 -3.80 -15.86
N GLU A 158 1.62 -3.69 -16.54
CA GLU A 158 0.33 -3.48 -15.89
C GLU A 158 0.00 -4.70 -15.01
N LEU A 159 -0.62 -4.44 -13.87
CA LEU A 159 -1.10 -5.49 -12.99
C LEU A 159 -2.27 -6.24 -13.66
N ASP A 160 -2.20 -7.55 -13.73
CA ASP A 160 -3.30 -8.39 -14.21
C ASP A 160 -4.43 -8.41 -13.18
N ASP A 161 -5.67 -8.15 -13.62
CA ASP A 161 -6.80 -7.97 -12.71
C ASP A 161 -7.16 -9.26 -11.96
N ASP A 162 -7.07 -10.43 -12.61
CA ASP A 162 -7.37 -11.72 -11.98
C ASP A 162 -6.33 -12.06 -10.91
N GLU A 163 -5.03 -11.84 -11.22
CA GLU A 163 -3.94 -11.96 -10.25
C GLU A 163 -4.10 -10.97 -9.08
N ALA A 164 -4.49 -9.73 -9.37
CA ALA A 164 -4.66 -8.68 -8.39
C ALA A 164 -5.76 -8.98 -7.37
N VAL A 165 -6.87 -9.59 -7.80
CA VAL A 165 -7.97 -9.99 -6.89
C VAL A 165 -7.46 -10.99 -5.86
N VAL A 166 -6.76 -12.03 -6.31
CA VAL A 166 -6.21 -13.09 -5.45
C VAL A 166 -5.17 -12.50 -4.50
N LEU A 167 -4.22 -11.75 -5.05
CA LEU A 167 -3.14 -11.15 -4.28
C LEU A 167 -3.69 -10.20 -3.20
N ALA A 168 -4.64 -9.33 -3.55
CA ALA A 168 -5.25 -8.40 -2.59
C ALA A 168 -6.00 -9.15 -1.47
N GLU A 169 -6.62 -10.30 -1.76
CA GLU A 169 -7.21 -11.15 -0.73
C GLU A 169 -6.16 -11.74 0.22
N GLU A 170 -5.06 -12.28 -0.30
CA GLU A 170 -3.94 -12.78 0.51
C GLU A 170 -3.34 -11.69 1.40
N PHE A 171 -3.21 -10.46 0.88
CA PHE A 171 -2.80 -9.30 1.67
C PHE A 171 -3.79 -9.00 2.80
N ARG A 172 -5.10 -8.97 2.53
CA ARG A 172 -6.12 -8.74 3.57
C ARG A 172 -6.04 -9.78 4.69
N GLN A 173 -5.90 -11.07 4.33
CA GLN A 173 -5.76 -12.14 5.31
C GLN A 173 -4.44 -12.03 6.10
N SER A 174 -3.35 -11.67 5.43
CA SER A 174 -2.04 -11.48 6.06
C SER A 174 -2.04 -10.30 7.03
N VAL A 175 -2.72 -9.19 6.70
CA VAL A 175 -2.93 -8.04 7.60
C VAL A 175 -3.67 -8.48 8.86
N ALA A 176 -4.78 -9.21 8.69
CA ALA A 176 -5.57 -9.71 9.81
C ALA A 176 -4.74 -10.63 10.72
N ALA A 177 -3.94 -11.54 10.14
CA ALA A 177 -3.06 -12.44 10.89
C ALA A 177 -2.01 -11.67 11.71
N VAL A 178 -1.31 -10.72 11.08
CA VAL A 178 -0.31 -9.88 11.77
C VAL A 178 -0.92 -9.13 12.94
N MET A 179 -2.12 -8.56 12.77
CA MET A 179 -2.79 -7.82 13.84
C MET A 179 -3.22 -8.72 15.00
N ARG A 180 -3.72 -9.94 14.74
CA ARG A 180 -4.08 -10.90 15.80
C ARG A 180 -2.86 -11.32 16.62
N GLU A 181 -1.73 -11.58 15.97
CA GLU A 181 -0.48 -11.92 16.65
C GLU A 181 0.00 -10.79 17.56
N GLU A 182 -0.11 -9.53 17.12
CA GLU A 182 0.23 -8.37 17.94
C GLU A 182 -0.63 -8.26 19.20
N GLU A 183 -1.95 -8.47 19.06
CA GLU A 183 -2.85 -8.48 20.22
C GLU A 183 -2.51 -9.61 21.20
N GLU A 184 -2.10 -10.77 20.70
CA GLU A 184 -1.65 -11.89 21.53
C GLU A 184 -0.33 -11.57 22.25
N GLU A 185 0.65 -10.99 21.54
CA GLU A 185 1.93 -10.55 22.12
C GLU A 185 1.73 -9.48 23.20
N GLU A 186 0.84 -8.52 22.98
CA GLU A 186 0.50 -7.48 23.95
C GLU A 186 -0.15 -8.08 25.21
N LYS A 187 -1.15 -8.96 25.05
CA LYS A 187 -1.79 -9.68 26.17
C LYS A 187 -0.76 -10.48 26.99
N GLN A 188 0.20 -11.13 26.32
CA GLN A 188 1.28 -11.87 26.99
C GLN A 188 2.23 -10.95 27.77
N LYS A 189 2.59 -9.78 27.21
CA LYS A 189 3.43 -8.79 27.90
C LYS A 189 2.72 -8.23 29.14
N GLU A 190 1.43 -7.92 29.04
CA GLU A 190 0.62 -7.46 30.17
C GLU A 190 0.49 -8.51 31.27
N SER A 191 0.26 -9.78 30.91
CA SER A 191 0.20 -10.87 31.87
C SER A 191 1.53 -11.07 32.62
N LYS A 192 2.66 -10.93 31.93
CA LYS A 192 4.01 -11.02 32.52
C LYS A 192 4.34 -9.81 33.41
N ALA A 193 3.84 -8.62 33.11
CA ALA A 193 4.08 -7.42 33.90
C ALA A 193 3.28 -7.38 35.23
N LYS A 194 2.27 -8.25 35.39
CA LYS A 194 1.45 -8.39 36.59
C LYS A 194 1.95 -9.48 37.57
N LEU A 195 3.00 -10.21 37.19
CA LEU A 195 3.70 -11.22 38.01
C LEU A 195 4.94 -10.59 38.65
#